data_AF-A0A318Q6A3-F1
#
_entry.id   AF-A0A318Q6A3-F1
#
_cell.length_a   1.000
_cell.length_b   1.000
_cell.length_c   1.000
_cell.angle_alpha   90.00
_cell.angle_beta   90.00
_cell.angle_gamma   90.00
#
_symmetry.space_group_name_H-M   'P 1'
#
loop_
_entity.id
_entity.type
_entity.pdbx_description
1 polymer ?
#
loop_
_entity_poly.entity_id
_entity_poly.type
_entity_poly.pdbx_seq_one_letter_code
_entity_poly.pdbx_strand_id
1 'polypeptide(L)'
;EALAEQQRIELQGLLEERGHAIVGWYISDPERSGIEIDRLSLNGCRSIARQIGADLSDVIEERHRRWPNVMRWEATCYVLWTRPSVLTREDRKQVAEERRTLASQFPRVGNTQRFALRSDIMAARHESFISRVQAALQGFDISCEFLGPHQALQVAREATYRETAGSA
;
A
#
# COMPACT_ATOMS: atom_id res chain seq x y z
N GLU A 1 -5.87 20.43 13.27
CA GLU A 1 -6.65 21.07 12.19
C GLU A 1 -5.78 21.69 11.09
N ALA A 2 -4.85 22.59 11.40
CA ALA A 2 -3.99 23.23 10.37
C ALA A 2 -3.24 22.25 9.45
N LEU A 3 -2.66 21.18 10.02
CA LEU A 3 -1.95 20.15 9.24
C LEU A 3 -2.86 19.40 8.27
N ALA A 4 -4.06 19.02 8.72
CA ALA A 4 -5.04 18.32 7.91
C ALA A 4 -5.56 19.22 6.76
N GLU A 5 -5.72 20.51 7.02
CA GLU A 5 -6.12 21.48 6.00
C GLU A 5 -5.02 21.68 4.95
N GLN A 6 -3.76 21.77 5.37
CA GLN A 6 -2.63 21.86 4.45
C GLN A 6 -2.50 20.61 3.58
N GLN A 7 -2.68 19.42 4.17
CA GLN A 7 -2.70 18.16 3.45
C GLN A 7 -3.84 18.08 2.43
N ARG A 8 -5.02 18.59 2.80
CA ARG A 8 -6.17 18.69 1.90
C ARG A 8 -5.83 19.54 0.67
N ILE A 9 -5.20 20.69 0.87
CA ILE A 9 -4.81 21.61 -0.21
C ILE A 9 -3.80 20.93 -1.16
N GLU A 10 -2.78 20.25 -0.63
CA GLU A 10 -1.78 19.58 -1.46
C GLU A 10 -2.37 18.41 -2.28
N LEU A 11 -3.22 17.58 -1.66
CA LEU A 11 -3.86 16.47 -2.36
C LEU A 11 -4.95 16.93 -3.32
N GLN A 12 -5.60 18.07 -3.07
CA GLN A 12 -6.64 18.62 -3.93
C GLN A 12 -6.11 18.86 -5.35
N GLY A 13 -4.91 19.46 -5.48
CA GLY A 13 -4.27 19.70 -6.79
C GLY A 13 -3.96 18.42 -7.58
N LEU A 14 -3.94 17.26 -6.94
CA LEU A 14 -3.77 15.95 -7.60
C LEU A 14 -5.09 15.39 -8.15
N LEU A 15 -6.22 15.90 -7.66
CA LEU A 15 -7.57 15.40 -7.91
C LEU A 15 -8.47 16.40 -8.66
N GLU A 16 -7.92 17.56 -9.06
CA GLU A 16 -8.64 18.58 -9.83
C GLU A 16 -9.10 18.04 -11.20
N GLU A 17 -8.24 17.29 -11.88
CA GLU A 17 -8.57 16.72 -13.18
C GLU A 17 -9.22 15.34 -13.06
N ARG A 18 -10.17 15.06 -13.96
CA ARG A 18 -10.84 13.76 -14.03
C ARG A 18 -9.87 12.66 -14.40
N GLY A 19 -9.60 11.73 -13.49
CA GLY A 19 -8.93 10.48 -13.82
C GLY A 19 -8.19 9.84 -12.68
N HIS A 20 -7.80 10.61 -11.69
CA HIS A 20 -7.22 10.09 -10.46
C HIS A 20 -8.28 9.92 -9.37
N ALA A 21 -8.10 8.93 -8.52
CA ALA A 21 -8.90 8.76 -7.31
C ALA A 21 -8.05 8.14 -6.20
N ILE A 22 -8.32 8.54 -4.96
CA ILE A 22 -7.71 8.00 -3.75
C ILE A 22 -8.83 7.37 -2.92
N VAL A 23 -8.60 6.14 -2.47
CA VAL A 23 -9.46 5.47 -1.50
C VAL A 23 -8.63 5.22 -0.25
N GLY A 24 -9.02 5.85 0.86
CA GLY A 24 -8.47 5.55 2.17
C GLY A 24 -9.12 4.28 2.72
N TRP A 25 -8.31 3.38 3.25
CA TRP A 25 -8.78 2.18 3.92
C TRP A 25 -7.95 1.93 5.18
N TYR A 26 -8.61 1.44 6.22
CA TYR A 26 -8.04 1.33 7.55
C TYR A 26 -8.36 -0.03 8.15
N ILE A 27 -7.37 -0.64 8.79
CA ILE A 27 -7.47 -1.89 9.55
C ILE A 27 -7.19 -1.60 11.01
N SER A 28 -7.95 -2.26 11.88
CA SER A 28 -7.60 -2.45 13.28
C SER A 28 -7.79 -3.92 13.64
N ASP A 29 -6.71 -4.59 14.02
CA ASP A 29 -6.67 -6.03 14.29
C ASP A 29 -6.06 -6.31 15.68
N PRO A 30 -6.85 -6.79 16.65
CA PRO A 30 -6.34 -7.17 17.97
C PRO A 30 -5.58 -8.51 17.97
N GLU A 31 -5.85 -9.42 17.02
CA GLU A 31 -5.18 -10.74 16.97
C GLU A 31 -3.76 -10.60 16.42
N ARG A 32 -3.58 -9.71 15.43
CA ARG A 32 -2.27 -9.43 14.83
C ARG A 32 -1.33 -8.64 15.76
N SER A 33 -1.85 -7.98 16.80
CA SER A 33 -1.04 -7.15 17.69
C SER A 33 0.08 -7.94 18.39
N GLY A 34 -0.18 -9.17 18.84
CA GLY A 34 0.83 -10.01 19.49
C GLY A 34 2.02 -10.33 18.60
N ILE A 35 1.76 -10.77 17.36
CA ILE A 35 2.78 -11.10 16.36
C ILE A 35 3.65 -9.87 16.06
N GLU A 36 3.02 -8.72 15.85
CA GLU A 36 3.74 -7.50 15.47
C GLU A 36 4.46 -6.85 16.66
N ILE A 37 3.95 -6.97 17.89
CA ILE A 37 4.66 -6.57 19.11
C ILE A 37 5.98 -7.34 19.25
N ASP A 38 5.93 -8.67 19.05
CA ASP A 38 7.13 -9.49 19.09
C ASP A 38 8.10 -9.11 17.97
N ARG A 39 7.60 -8.98 16.74
CA ARG A 39 8.39 -8.66 15.55
C ARG A 39 9.07 -7.29 15.66
N LEU A 40 8.33 -6.25 16.05
CA LEU A 40 8.79 -4.85 16.02
C LEU A 40 9.54 -4.44 17.28
N SER A 41 9.24 -5.03 18.43
CA SER A 41 9.76 -4.58 19.72
C SER A 41 10.51 -5.67 20.48
N LEU A 42 9.83 -6.78 20.82
CA LEU A 42 10.35 -7.68 21.85
C LEU A 42 11.51 -8.56 21.34
N ASN A 43 11.50 -8.98 20.07
CA ASN A 43 12.58 -9.80 19.51
C ASN A 43 13.93 -9.06 19.54
N GLY A 44 13.93 -7.76 19.24
CA GLY A 44 15.12 -6.91 19.37
C GLY A 44 15.60 -6.82 20.82
N CYS A 45 14.69 -6.57 21.76
CA CYS A 45 15.01 -6.53 23.19
C CYS A 45 15.61 -7.85 23.69
N ARG A 46 15.04 -9.01 23.31
CA ARG A 46 15.57 -10.33 23.67
C ARG A 46 16.99 -10.52 23.14
N SER A 47 17.25 -10.11 21.90
CA SER A 47 18.57 -10.20 21.27
C SER A 47 19.61 -9.35 22.01
N ILE A 48 19.30 -8.08 22.28
CA ILE A 48 20.21 -7.15 22.97
C ILE A 48 20.46 -7.60 24.41
N ALA A 49 19.42 -7.99 25.15
CA ALA A 49 19.55 -8.46 26.54
C ALA A 49 20.53 -9.64 26.65
N ARG A 50 20.44 -10.61 25.71
CA ARG A 50 21.39 -11.72 25.62
C ARG A 50 22.82 -11.26 25.33
N GLN A 51 23.00 -10.30 24.43
CA GLN A 51 24.32 -9.78 24.06
C GLN A 51 25.02 -9.07 25.23
N ILE A 52 24.27 -8.34 26.06
CA ILE A 52 24.83 -7.60 27.21
C ILE A 52 24.83 -8.42 28.51
N GLY A 53 24.36 -9.67 28.48
CA GLY A 53 24.25 -10.52 29.67
C GLY A 53 23.24 -10.04 30.71
N ALA A 54 22.24 -9.25 30.30
CA ALA A 54 21.19 -8.76 31.19
C ALA A 54 20.04 -9.77 31.27
N ASP A 55 19.66 -10.16 32.49
CA ASP A 55 18.45 -10.97 32.70
C ASP A 55 17.20 -10.09 32.76
N LEU A 56 16.64 -9.82 31.57
CA LEU A 56 15.39 -9.07 31.40
C LEU A 56 14.22 -9.98 30.98
N SER A 57 14.40 -11.29 31.13
CA SER A 57 13.47 -12.30 30.60
C SER A 57 12.07 -12.13 31.17
N ASP A 58 11.96 -11.89 32.48
CA ASP A 58 10.68 -11.69 33.17
C ASP A 58 9.94 -10.44 32.65
N VAL A 59 10.64 -9.30 32.56
CA VAL A 59 10.05 -8.05 32.08
C VAL A 59 9.59 -8.15 30.63
N ILE A 60 10.39 -8.78 29.77
CA ILE A 60 10.03 -8.96 28.36
C ILE A 60 8.83 -9.90 28.22
N GLU A 61 8.78 -10.98 29.00
CA GLU A 61 7.69 -11.94 28.90
C GLU A 61 6.39 -11.40 29.49
N GLU A 62 6.44 -10.61 30.56
CA GLU A 62 5.24 -9.91 31.05
C GLU A 62 4.70 -8.91 30.02
N ARG A 63 5.57 -8.20 29.30
CA ARG A 63 5.16 -7.31 28.19
C ARG A 63 4.49 -8.09 27.07
N HIS A 64 5.08 -9.22 26.67
CA HIS A 64 4.50 -10.12 25.68
C HIS A 64 3.08 -10.58 26.08
N ARG A 65 2.87 -10.92 27.36
CA ARG A 65 1.54 -11.29 27.89
C ARG A 65 0.55 -10.14 27.98
N ARG A 66 1.00 -8.93 28.34
CA ARG A 66 0.11 -7.81 28.69
C ARG A 66 -0.24 -6.92 27.50
N TRP A 67 0.74 -6.58 26.67
CA TRP A 67 0.57 -5.59 25.61
C TRP A 67 -0.52 -5.96 24.60
N PRO A 68 -0.68 -7.22 24.15
CA PRO A 68 -1.75 -7.58 23.24
C PRO A 68 -3.17 -7.35 23.79
N ASN A 69 -3.35 -7.28 25.12
CA ASN A 69 -4.65 -7.01 25.75
C ASN A 69 -5.05 -5.53 25.72
N VAL A 70 -4.09 -4.63 25.49
CA VAL A 70 -4.30 -3.18 25.56
C VAL A 70 -3.87 -2.46 24.28
N MET A 71 -3.22 -3.17 23.35
CA MET A 71 -2.77 -2.65 22.06
C MET A 71 -3.49 -3.35 20.90
N ARG A 72 -3.65 -2.61 19.81
CA ARG A 72 -4.15 -3.13 18.54
C ARG A 72 -3.13 -2.85 17.45
N TRP A 73 -3.02 -3.78 16.51
CA TRP A 73 -2.29 -3.49 15.29
C TRP A 73 -3.21 -2.69 14.38
N GLU A 74 -2.67 -1.62 13.81
CA GLU A 74 -3.42 -0.74 12.92
C GLU A 74 -2.61 -0.49 11.65
N ALA A 75 -3.31 -0.41 10.53
CA ALA A 75 -2.72 -0.08 9.25
C ALA A 75 -3.65 0.81 8.45
N THR A 76 -3.07 1.82 7.81
CA THR A 76 -3.77 2.71 6.88
C THR A 76 -3.18 2.51 5.49
N CYS A 77 -4.03 2.18 4.53
CA CYS A 77 -3.65 2.04 3.13
C CYS A 77 -4.36 3.10 2.30
N TYR A 78 -3.61 3.72 1.39
CA TYR A 78 -4.18 4.54 0.32
C TYR A 78 -4.15 3.76 -0.99
N VAL A 79 -5.33 3.44 -1.51
CA VAL A 79 -5.47 2.79 -2.81
C VAL A 79 -5.62 3.87 -3.89
N LEU A 80 -4.66 3.91 -4.80
CA LEU A 80 -4.56 4.93 -5.84
C LEU A 80 -5.06 4.37 -7.17
N TRP A 81 -5.98 5.08 -7.81
CA TRP A 81 -6.57 4.68 -9.09
C TRP A 81 -6.26 5.71 -10.17
N THR A 82 -5.90 5.23 -11.36
CA THR A 82 -5.81 6.05 -12.58
C THR A 82 -6.75 5.50 -13.64
N ARG A 83 -7.62 6.36 -14.16
CA ARG A 83 -8.63 6.04 -15.18
C ARG A 83 -8.23 6.66 -16.53
N PRO A 84 -8.65 6.07 -17.67
CA PRO A 84 -8.32 6.60 -19.00
C PRO A 84 -8.80 8.02 -19.29
N SER A 85 -9.64 8.62 -18.45
CA SER A 85 -10.08 10.02 -18.60
C SER A 85 -8.92 11.01 -18.45
N VAL A 86 -7.81 10.63 -17.80
CA VAL A 86 -6.57 11.44 -17.71
C VAL A 86 -5.86 11.60 -19.07
N LEU A 87 -6.21 10.77 -20.06
CA LEU A 87 -5.58 10.80 -21.37
C LEU A 87 -6.12 11.92 -22.24
N THR A 88 -5.20 12.61 -22.91
CA THR A 88 -5.54 13.53 -24.01
C THR A 88 -6.09 12.76 -25.21
N ARG A 89 -6.65 13.48 -26.19
CA ARG A 89 -7.14 12.84 -27.43
C ARG A 89 -6.02 12.16 -28.21
N GLU A 90 -4.84 12.75 -28.23
CA GLU A 90 -3.63 12.20 -28.87
C GLU A 90 -3.19 10.92 -28.14
N ASP A 91 -3.06 10.99 -26.82
CA ASP A 91 -2.68 9.82 -26.00
C ASP A 91 -3.63 8.65 -26.22
N ARG A 92 -4.95 8.90 -26.29
CA ARG A 92 -5.93 7.83 -26.53
C ARG A 92 -5.70 7.11 -27.85
N LYS A 93 -5.27 7.81 -28.90
CA LYS A 93 -4.94 7.18 -30.19
C LYS A 93 -3.67 6.33 -30.05
N GLN A 94 -2.64 6.86 -29.39
CA GLN A 94 -1.40 6.14 -29.18
C GLN A 94 -1.60 4.89 -28.31
N VAL A 95 -2.33 4.99 -27.20
CA VAL A 95 -2.73 3.86 -26.35
C VAL A 95 -3.52 2.81 -27.15
N ALA A 96 -4.42 3.24 -28.05
CA ALA A 96 -5.16 2.31 -28.88
C ALA A 96 -4.24 1.56 -29.86
N GLU A 97 -3.25 2.23 -30.42
CA GLU A 97 -2.27 1.63 -31.32
C GLU A 97 -1.29 0.70 -30.60
N GLU A 98 -0.80 1.07 -29.41
CA GLU A 98 0.00 0.21 -28.53
C GLU A 98 -0.75 -1.09 -28.23
N ARG A 99 -2.01 -0.99 -27.83
CA ARG A 99 -2.86 -2.14 -27.53
C ARG A 99 -3.13 -2.99 -28.77
N ARG A 100 -3.33 -2.38 -29.94
CA ARG A 100 -3.54 -3.09 -31.20
C ARG A 100 -2.30 -3.86 -31.62
N THR A 101 -1.13 -3.23 -31.52
CA THR A 101 0.17 -3.82 -31.83
C THR A 101 0.51 -4.96 -30.87
N LEU A 102 0.19 -4.80 -29.58
CA LEU A 102 0.38 -5.87 -28.61
C LEU A 102 -0.61 -7.01 -28.86
N ALA A 103 -1.89 -6.72 -29.15
CA ALA A 103 -2.90 -7.72 -29.40
C ALA A 103 -2.61 -8.58 -30.64
N SER A 104 -1.96 -8.03 -31.68
CA SER A 104 -1.59 -8.80 -32.88
C SER A 104 -0.51 -9.85 -32.62
N GLN A 105 0.23 -9.76 -31.51
CA GLN A 105 1.22 -10.75 -31.09
C GLN A 105 0.59 -11.97 -30.42
N PHE A 106 -0.70 -11.92 -30.09
CA PHE A 106 -1.42 -12.99 -29.44
C PHE A 106 -2.46 -13.63 -30.37
N PRO A 107 -2.75 -14.94 -30.20
CA PRO A 107 -3.86 -15.57 -30.91
C PRO A 107 -5.20 -14.93 -30.52
N ARG A 108 -6.20 -15.05 -31.40
CA ARG A 108 -7.56 -14.57 -31.12
C ARG A 108 -8.21 -15.40 -30.01
N VAL A 109 -8.06 -14.93 -28.77
CA VAL A 109 -8.60 -15.57 -27.56
C VAL A 109 -9.96 -14.97 -27.21
N GLY A 110 -11.00 -15.32 -27.99
CA GLY A 110 -12.41 -14.90 -27.87
C GLY A 110 -12.80 -13.99 -26.69
N ASN A 111 -13.56 -14.53 -25.73
CA ASN A 111 -14.01 -13.83 -24.52
C ASN A 111 -13.21 -14.26 -23.29
N THR A 112 -11.89 -14.29 -23.40
CA THR A 112 -11.01 -14.59 -22.25
C THR A 112 -10.49 -13.31 -21.60
N GLN A 113 -9.60 -13.45 -20.62
CA GLN A 113 -8.84 -12.32 -20.09
C GLN A 113 -8.13 -11.56 -21.23
N ARG A 114 -8.12 -10.23 -21.13
CA ARG A 114 -7.53 -9.34 -22.13
C ARG A 114 -6.10 -8.99 -21.72
N PHE A 115 -5.13 -9.75 -22.20
CA PHE A 115 -3.71 -9.58 -21.86
C PHE A 115 -3.07 -8.34 -22.52
N ALA A 116 -3.62 -7.88 -23.64
CA ALA A 116 -3.10 -6.74 -24.41
C ALA A 116 -3.67 -5.37 -23.95
N LEU A 117 -3.98 -5.20 -22.66
CA LEU A 117 -4.50 -3.93 -22.12
C LEU A 117 -3.43 -2.96 -21.60
N ARG A 118 -2.19 -3.44 -21.47
CA ARG A 118 -1.02 -2.63 -21.05
C ARG A 118 -0.89 -1.40 -21.94
N SER A 119 -0.49 -0.29 -21.34
CA SER A 119 -0.01 0.91 -22.04
C SER A 119 1.03 1.61 -21.18
N ASP A 120 2.14 1.99 -21.80
CA ASP A 120 3.24 2.63 -21.10
C ASP A 120 2.88 4.09 -20.76
N ILE A 121 2.06 4.75 -21.58
CA ILE A 121 1.51 6.09 -21.28
C ILE A 121 0.65 6.04 -20.01
N MET A 122 -0.20 5.02 -19.86
CA MET A 122 -1.02 4.86 -18.68
C MET A 122 -0.18 4.55 -17.44
N ALA A 123 0.83 3.69 -17.57
CA ALA A 123 1.75 3.37 -16.49
C ALA A 123 2.51 4.62 -16.01
N ALA A 124 3.10 5.38 -16.93
CA ALA A 124 3.84 6.60 -16.59
C ALA A 124 2.97 7.65 -15.87
N ARG A 125 1.73 7.85 -16.32
CA ARG A 125 0.78 8.76 -15.64
C ARG A 125 0.38 8.25 -14.26
N HIS A 126 0.24 6.94 -14.09
CA HIS A 126 -0.08 6.34 -12.79
C HIS A 126 1.10 6.42 -11.82
N GLU A 127 2.32 6.11 -12.27
CA GLU A 127 3.54 6.25 -11.48
C GLU A 127 3.77 7.70 -11.04
N SER A 128 3.59 8.66 -11.95
CA SER A 128 3.67 10.09 -11.60
C SER A 128 2.65 10.47 -10.52
N PHE A 129 1.42 9.96 -10.60
CA PHE A 129 0.41 10.19 -9.58
C PHE A 129 0.80 9.57 -8.22
N ILE A 130 1.30 8.33 -8.21
CA ILE A 130 1.80 7.68 -6.98
C ILE A 130 2.91 8.51 -6.35
N SER A 131 3.93 8.89 -7.13
CA SER A 131 5.07 9.66 -6.62
C SER A 131 4.64 11.02 -6.05
N ARG A 132 3.68 11.69 -6.67
CA ARG A 132 3.15 12.97 -6.16
C ARG A 132 2.37 12.80 -4.86
N VAL A 133 1.54 11.75 -4.74
CA VAL A 133 0.83 11.46 -3.48
C VAL A 133 1.83 11.11 -2.38
N GLN A 134 2.83 10.28 -2.67
CA GLN A 134 3.86 9.91 -1.71
C GLN A 134 4.66 11.12 -1.24
N ALA A 135 5.07 12.00 -2.16
CA ALA A 135 5.78 13.23 -1.84
C ALA A 135 4.95 14.17 -0.96
N ALA A 136 3.64 14.30 -1.24
CA ALA A 136 2.73 15.09 -0.40
C ALA A 136 2.66 14.53 1.03
N LEU A 137 2.51 13.21 1.19
CA LEU A 137 2.50 12.57 2.51
C LEU A 137 3.83 12.77 3.26
N GLN A 138 4.95 12.57 2.58
CA GLN A 138 6.28 12.77 3.16
C GLN A 138 6.55 14.23 3.55
N GLY A 139 6.00 15.20 2.80
CA GLY A 139 6.05 16.63 3.15
C GLY A 139 5.42 16.96 4.50
N PHE A 140 4.51 16.11 4.99
CA PHE A 140 3.88 16.21 6.31
C PHE A 140 4.47 15.27 7.35
N ASP A 141 5.67 14.73 7.12
CA ASP A 141 6.35 13.76 7.99
C ASP A 141 5.54 12.47 8.21
N ILE A 142 4.67 12.14 7.25
CA ILE A 142 3.92 10.88 7.24
C ILE A 142 4.77 9.84 6.54
N SER A 143 5.31 8.90 7.32
CA SER A 143 6.00 7.73 6.78
C SER A 143 5.02 6.88 5.96
N CYS A 144 5.37 6.65 4.69
CA CYS A 144 4.59 5.83 3.79
C CYS A 144 5.52 5.03 2.87
N GLU A 145 5.11 3.80 2.58
CA GLU A 145 5.81 2.88 1.71
C GLU A 145 4.91 2.54 0.52
N PHE A 146 5.49 2.51 -0.68
CA PHE A 146 4.78 2.02 -1.85
C PHE A 146 4.71 0.49 -1.80
N LEU A 147 3.51 -0.06 -1.81
CA LEU A 147 3.28 -1.50 -1.90
C LEU A 147 3.13 -1.91 -3.36
N GLY A 148 4.03 -2.75 -3.84
CA GLY A 148 3.90 -3.34 -5.17
C GLY A 148 2.69 -4.29 -5.27
N PRO A 149 2.28 -4.70 -6.48
CA PRO A 149 1.07 -5.51 -6.66
C PRO A 149 1.03 -6.80 -5.83
N HIS A 150 2.16 -7.50 -5.69
CA HIS A 150 2.24 -8.72 -4.89
C HIS A 150 2.04 -8.46 -3.39
N GLN A 151 2.70 -7.43 -2.86
CA GLN A 151 2.55 -7.03 -1.45
C GLN A 151 1.13 -6.53 -1.18
N ALA A 152 0.57 -5.73 -2.08
CA ALA A 152 -0.80 -5.26 -1.98
C ALA A 152 -1.82 -6.42 -1.96
N LEU A 153 -1.62 -7.45 -2.80
CA LEU A 153 -2.45 -8.67 -2.78
C LEU A 153 -2.28 -9.46 -1.48
N GLN A 154 -1.07 -9.53 -0.93
CA GLN A 154 -0.84 -10.15 0.37
C GLN A 154 -1.59 -9.40 1.48
N VAL A 155 -1.48 -8.07 1.54
CA VAL A 155 -2.22 -7.24 2.50
C VAL A 155 -3.73 -7.45 2.32
N ALA A 156 -4.25 -7.45 1.09
CA ALA A 156 -5.66 -7.69 0.83
C ALA A 156 -6.13 -9.08 1.29
N ARG A 157 -5.30 -10.12 1.08
CA ARG A 157 -5.58 -11.48 1.56
C ARG A 157 -5.62 -11.53 3.08
N GLU A 158 -4.59 -11.02 3.75
CA GLU A 158 -4.48 -11.03 5.21
C GLU A 158 -5.59 -10.20 5.88
N ALA A 159 -6.02 -9.13 5.22
CA ALA A 159 -7.13 -8.31 5.67
C ALA A 159 -8.49 -9.00 5.54
N THR A 160 -8.67 -9.81 4.49
CA THR A 160 -9.92 -10.53 4.23
C THR A 160 -10.00 -11.81 5.04
N TYR A 161 -8.87 -12.51 5.17
CA TYR A 161 -8.70 -13.81 5.84
C TYR A 161 -7.67 -13.65 6.96
N ARG A 162 -8.15 -13.35 8.16
CA ARG A 162 -7.28 -13.07 9.33
C ARG A 162 -6.41 -14.24 9.72
N GLU A 163 -6.87 -15.47 9.46
CA GLU A 163 -6.10 -16.70 9.67
C GLU A 163 -4.82 -16.77 8.82
N THR A 164 -4.73 -15.96 7.75
CA THR A 164 -3.52 -15.83 6.92
C THR A 164 -2.62 -14.68 7.35
N ALA A 165 -2.99 -13.90 8.36
CA ALA A 165 -2.18 -12.78 8.85
C ALA A 165 -0.83 -13.30 9.37
N GLY A 166 0.26 -12.78 8.80
CA GLY A 166 1.62 -13.20 9.18
C GLY A 166 2.07 -14.54 8.61
N SER A 167 1.27 -15.21 7.78
CA SER A 167 1.73 -16.37 7.00
C SER A 167 2.60 -15.89 5.84
N ALA A 168 3.93 -16.08 5.96
CA ALA A 168 4.90 -15.81 4.91
C ALA A 168 4.74 -16.76 3.71
#